data_AF-A0AAE8ZYT0-F1
#
_entry.id   AF-A0AAE8ZYT0-F1
#
_cell.length_a   1.000
_cell.length_b   1.000
_cell.length_c   1.000
_cell.angle_alpha   90.00
_cell.angle_beta   90.00
_cell.angle_gamma   90.00
#
_symmetry.space_group_name_H-M   'P 1'
#
loop_
_entity.id
_entity.type
_entity.pdbx_description
1 polymer ?
#
loop_
_entity_poly.entity_id
_entity_poly.type
_entity_poly.pdbx_seq_one_letter_code
_entity_poly.pdbx_strand_id
1 'polypeptide(L)'
;MFLQLFKVWIGVFSVSFLFLPILLVLDWRKRGTAEGFSSVVLIIPMIIQAFWLRLGWMTNDTTQILINSMNVSVLSCYIAAYAYYQPKRVSVIMISSRQHIM
;
A
#
# COMPACT_ATOMS: atom_id res chain seq x y z
N MET A 1 24.67 -9.87 20.87
CA MET A 1 24.77 -10.59 19.58
C MET A 1 23.40 -11.02 19.05
N PHE A 2 22.62 -11.82 19.79
CA PHE A 2 21.28 -12.26 19.38
C PHE A 2 20.31 -11.13 18.98
N LEU A 3 20.19 -10.09 19.82
CA LEU A 3 19.30 -8.95 19.53
C LEU A 3 19.66 -8.19 18.24
N GLN A 4 20.95 -8.13 17.88
CA GLN A 4 21.40 -7.49 16.65
C GLN A 4 21.06 -8.34 15.43
N LEU A 5 21.29 -9.66 15.51
CA LEU A 5 20.86 -10.61 14.46
C LEU A 5 19.35 -10.55 14.25
N PHE A 6 18.58 -10.47 15.33
CA PHE A 6 17.12 -10.35 15.26
C PHE A 6 16.66 -9.05 14.59
N LYS A 7 17.31 -7.91 14.91
CA LYS A 7 17.02 -6.63 14.25
C LYS A 7 17.29 -6.66 12.74
N VAL A 8 18.44 -7.22 12.34
CA VAL A 8 18.79 -7.40 10.93
C VAL A 8 17.77 -8.31 10.23
N TRP A 9 17.41 -9.42 10.87
CA TRP A 9 16.41 -10.36 10.36
C TRP A 9 15.04 -9.69 10.14
N ILE A 10 14.55 -8.92 11.12
CA ILE A 10 13.33 -8.12 10.96
C ILE A 10 13.47 -7.16 9.78
N GLY A 11 14.57 -6.43 9.68
CA GLY A 11 14.81 -5.49 8.58
C GLY A 11 14.73 -6.15 7.20
N VAL A 12 15.41 -7.30 7.04
CA VAL A 12 15.39 -8.06 5.77
C VAL A 12 13.99 -8.53 5.43
N PHE A 13 13.24 -9.09 6.38
CA PHE A 13 11.87 -9.55 6.14
C PHE A 13 10.91 -8.41 5.84
N SER A 14 10.99 -7.31 6.59
CA SER A 14 10.18 -6.12 6.35
C SER A 14 10.40 -5.54 4.96
N VAL A 15 11.66 -5.42 4.52
CA VAL A 15 11.98 -4.92 3.18
C VAL A 15 11.56 -5.91 2.09
N SER A 16 11.68 -7.22 2.32
CA SER A 16 11.28 -8.24 1.33
C SER A 16 9.79 -8.15 0.99
N PHE A 17 8.93 -7.86 1.96
CA PHE A 17 7.50 -7.71 1.72
C PHE A 17 7.12 -6.45 0.93
N LEU A 18 8.03 -5.48 0.79
CA LEU A 18 7.81 -4.32 -0.09
C LEU A 18 7.75 -4.68 -1.57
N PHE A 19 8.30 -5.85 -1.94
CA PHE A 19 8.29 -6.30 -3.33
C PHE A 19 7.05 -7.12 -3.67
N LEU A 20 6.28 -7.63 -2.70
CA LEU A 20 5.09 -8.43 -3.00
C LEU A 20 4.04 -7.70 -3.86
N PRO A 21 3.71 -6.42 -3.57
CA PRO A 21 2.72 -5.71 -4.38
C PRO A 21 3.18 -5.41 -5.81
N ILE A 22 4.46 -5.65 -6.17
CA ILE A 22 4.92 -5.49 -7.55
C ILE A 22 4.14 -6.39 -8.50
N LEU A 23 3.78 -7.59 -8.07
CA LEU A 23 3.01 -8.55 -8.87
C LEU A 23 1.60 -8.02 -9.16
N LEU A 24 1.02 -7.26 -8.22
CA LEU A 24 -0.28 -6.60 -8.40
C LEU A 24 -0.18 -5.49 -9.45
N VAL A 25 0.85 -4.66 -9.38
CA VAL A 25 1.07 -3.59 -10.37
C VAL A 25 1.31 -4.16 -11.76
N LEU A 26 2.06 -5.26 -11.87
CA LEU A 26 2.27 -5.96 -13.13
C LEU A 26 0.96 -6.53 -13.71
N ASP A 27 0.09 -7.08 -12.86
CA ASP A 27 -1.25 -7.53 -13.28
C ASP A 27 -2.12 -6.37 -13.76
N TRP A 28 -2.18 -5.25 -13.01
CA TRP A 28 -2.93 -4.07 -13.41
C TRP A 28 -2.41 -3.47 -14.71
N ARG A 29 -1.10 -3.44 -14.89
CA ARG A 29 -0.47 -3.01 -16.15
C ARG A 29 -0.89 -3.91 -17.30
N LYS A 30 -0.89 -5.23 -17.11
CA LYS A 30 -1.29 -6.21 -18.15
C LYS A 30 -2.77 -6.08 -18.50
N ARG A 31 -3.63 -5.85 -17.51
CA ARG A 31 -5.08 -5.72 -17.68
C ARG A 31 -5.52 -4.31 -18.10
N GLY A 32 -4.68 -3.30 -17.88
CA GLY A 32 -5.02 -1.89 -18.06
C GLY A 32 -5.94 -1.31 -16.98
N THR A 33 -6.25 -2.07 -15.92
CA THR A 33 -7.18 -1.67 -14.86
C THR A 33 -6.88 -2.39 -13.55
N ALA A 34 -7.13 -1.72 -12.42
CA ALA A 34 -7.12 -2.27 -11.07
C ALA A 34 -8.52 -2.67 -10.57
N GLU A 35 -9.50 -2.79 -11.48
CA GLU A 35 -10.86 -3.22 -11.15
C GLU A 35 -10.89 -4.63 -10.52
N GLY A 36 -11.73 -4.79 -9.51
CA GLY A 36 -11.80 -6.00 -8.68
C GLY A 36 -10.76 -6.07 -7.55
N PHE A 37 -9.74 -5.20 -7.54
CA PHE A 37 -8.81 -5.11 -6.42
C PHE A 37 -9.29 -4.12 -5.35
N SER A 38 -9.29 -4.57 -4.09
CA SER A 38 -9.64 -3.75 -2.95
C SER A 38 -8.46 -2.89 -2.48
N SER A 39 -8.62 -1.57 -2.50
CA SER A 39 -7.64 -0.61 -2.00
C SER A 39 -7.25 -0.82 -0.54
N VAL A 40 -8.14 -1.45 0.24
CA VAL A 40 -7.96 -1.77 1.67
C VAL A 40 -6.67 -2.56 1.91
N VAL A 41 -6.30 -3.44 0.97
CA VAL A 41 -5.09 -4.28 1.03
C VAL A 41 -3.80 -3.44 1.01
N LEU A 42 -3.85 -2.21 0.48
CA LEU A 42 -2.72 -1.28 0.49
C LEU A 42 -2.84 -0.20 1.58
N ILE A 43 -4.06 0.30 1.81
CA ILE A 43 -4.32 1.39 2.76
C ILE A 43 -4.13 0.94 4.21
N ILE A 44 -4.65 -0.24 4.61
CA ILE A 44 -4.53 -0.70 6.00
C ILE A 44 -3.06 -0.88 6.39
N PRO A 45 -2.21 -1.58 5.60
CA PRO A 45 -0.80 -1.66 5.90
C PRO A 45 -0.14 -0.30 6.01
N MET A 46 -0.45 0.66 5.12
CA MET A 46 0.12 2.00 5.21
C MET A 46 -0.20 2.69 6.54
N ILE A 47 -1.45 2.62 7.01
CA ILE A 47 -1.87 3.21 8.29
C ILE A 47 -1.09 2.56 9.45
N ILE A 48 -0.98 1.23 9.43
CA ILE A 48 -0.23 0.49 10.44
C ILE A 48 1.23 0.94 10.47
N GLN A 49 1.90 1.01 9.32
CA GLN A 49 3.30 1.45 9.21
C GLN A 49 3.48 2.90 9.68
N ALA A 50 2.50 3.77 9.42
CA ALA A 50 2.52 5.15 9.92
C ALA A 50 2.45 5.21 11.46
N PHE A 51 1.65 4.36 12.10
CA PHE A 51 1.61 4.26 13.57
C PHE A 51 2.93 3.72 14.14
N TRP A 52 3.52 2.70 13.52
CA TRP A 52 4.84 2.19 13.93
C TRP A 52 5.96 3.21 13.72
N LEU A 53 5.89 4.01 12.65
CA LEU A 53 6.81 5.12 12.43
C LEU A 53 6.71 6.15 13.56
N ARG A 54 5.48 6.53 13.94
CA ARG A 54 5.25 7.44 15.07
C ARG A 54 5.80 6.84 16.38
N LEU A 55 5.60 5.56 16.61
CA LEU A 55 6.13 4.87 17.78
C LEU A 55 7.67 4.90 17.79
N GLY A 56 8.32 4.63 16.66
CA GLY A 56 9.78 4.68 16.52
C GLY A 56 10.36 6.05 16.90
N TRP A 57 9.68 7.13 16.50
CA TRP A 57 10.04 8.49 16.93
C TRP A 57 9.84 8.72 18.42
N MET A 58 8.77 8.20 19.02
CA MET A 58 8.51 8.33 20.47
C MET A 58 9.52 7.55 21.32
N THR A 59 10.05 6.43 20.80
CA THR A 59 11.00 5.57 21.51
C THR A 59 12.47 5.82 21.14
N ASN A 60 12.75 6.77 20.23
CA ASN A 60 14.08 7.01 19.66
C ASN A 60 14.73 5.75 19.05
N ASP A 61 13.93 4.82 18.51
CA ASP A 61 14.44 3.63 17.83
C ASP A 61 14.67 3.92 16.34
N THR A 62 15.92 4.21 15.99
CA THR A 62 16.35 4.52 14.62
C THR A 62 16.08 3.38 13.64
N THR A 63 16.08 2.12 14.09
CA THR A 63 15.80 0.96 13.23
C THR A 63 14.32 0.95 12.85
N GLN A 64 13.43 1.16 13.82
CA GLN A 64 11.99 1.30 13.59
C GLN A 64 11.69 2.50 12.68
N ILE A 65 12.32 3.66 12.93
CA ILE A 65 12.11 4.85 12.10
C ILE A 65 12.50 4.55 10.65
N LEU A 66 13.68 3.98 10.42
CA LEU A 66 14.17 3.67 9.07
C LEU A 66 13.23 2.69 8.35
N ILE A 67 12.94 1.54 8.95
CA ILE A 67 12.11 0.49 8.33
C ILE A 67 10.71 1.03 7.99
N ASN A 68 10.03 1.64 8.96
CA ASN A 68 8.65 2.10 8.75
C ASN A 68 8.57 3.29 7.79
N SER A 69 9.59 4.17 7.75
CA SER A 69 9.64 5.26 6.77
C SER A 69 9.75 4.72 5.33
N MET A 70 10.63 3.75 5.08
CA MET A 70 10.73 3.08 3.78
C MET A 70 9.42 2.40 3.39
N ASN A 71 8.77 1.72 4.35
CA ASN A 71 7.49 1.05 4.10
C ASN A 71 6.39 2.03 3.70
N VAL A 72 6.26 3.16 4.41
CA VAL A 72 5.27 4.20 4.09
C VAL A 72 5.55 4.79 2.70
N SER A 73 6.81 5.11 2.37
CA SER A 73 7.18 5.66 1.07
C SER A 73 6.82 4.70 -0.07
N VAL A 74 7.20 3.43 0.03
CA VAL A 74 6.94 2.43 -1.02
C VAL A 74 5.45 2.11 -1.14
N LEU A 75 4.73 1.95 -0.02
CA LEU A 75 3.28 1.77 -0.06
C LEU A 75 2.56 2.97 -0.68
N SER A 76 3.07 4.19 -0.48
CA SER A 76 2.54 5.39 -1.14
C SER A 76 2.65 5.32 -2.65
N CYS A 77 3.78 4.82 -3.17
CA CYS A 77 3.94 4.56 -4.60
C CYS A 77 2.93 3.52 -5.11
N TYR A 78 2.69 2.44 -4.37
CA TYR A 78 1.70 1.42 -4.76
C TYR A 78 0.26 1.96 -4.73
N ILE A 79 -0.09 2.77 -3.74
CA ILE A 79 -1.41 3.43 -3.69
C ILE A 79 -1.56 4.41 -4.86
N ALA A 80 -0.52 5.16 -5.21
CA ALA A 80 -0.54 6.03 -6.38
C ALA A 80 -0.73 5.24 -7.68
N ALA A 81 -0.03 4.10 -7.83
CA ALA A 81 -0.21 3.20 -8.97
C ALA A 81 -1.64 2.63 -9.01
N TYR A 82 -2.17 2.20 -7.86
CA TYR A 82 -3.56 1.74 -7.76
C TYR A 82 -4.55 2.84 -8.19
N ALA A 83 -4.37 4.07 -7.71
CA ALA A 83 -5.22 5.20 -8.07
C ALA A 83 -5.16 5.53 -9.57
N TYR A 84 -3.98 5.39 -10.19
CA TYR A 84 -3.82 5.55 -11.64
C TYR A 84 -4.59 4.50 -12.45
N TYR A 85 -4.56 3.23 -12.01
CA TYR A 85 -5.24 2.13 -12.69
C TYR A 85 -6.71 1.95 -12.29
N GLN A 86 -7.24 2.70 -11.32
CA GLN A 86 -8.65 2.62 -10.96
C GLN A 86 -9.52 3.21 -12.08
N PRO A 87 -10.53 2.48 -12.58
CA PRO A 87 -11.47 3.05 -13.53
C PRO A 87 -12.23 4.20 -12.87
N LYS A 88 -12.41 5.32 -13.59
CA LYS A 88 -13.27 6.40 -13.15
C LYS A 88 -14.66 5.82 -12.94
N ARG A 89 -15.11 5.73 -11.68
CA ARG A 89 -16.49 5.31 -11.38
C ARG A 89 -17.41 6.37 -11.97
N VAL A 90 -17.98 6.09 -13.14
CA VAL A 90 -19.17 6.79 -13.60
C VAL A 90 -20.21 6.51 -12.53
N SER A 91 -20.61 7.55 -11.81
CA SER A 91 -21.53 7.48 -10.69
C SER A 91 -22.79 6.71 -11.12
N VAL A 92 -23.18 5.71 -10.33
CA VAL A 92 -24.39 4.88 -10.56
C VAL A 92 -25.65 5.75 -10.69
N ILE A 93 -25.61 6.98 -10.16
CA ILE A 93 -26.62 8.03 -10.32
C ILE A 93 -26.89 8.37 -11.81
N MET A 94 -25.87 8.33 -12.67
CA MET A 94 -25.97 8.66 -14.10
C MET A 94 -26.53 7.50 -14.95
N ILE A 95 -26.51 6.27 -14.43
CA ILE A 95 -27.04 5.08 -15.11
C ILE A 95 -28.54 4.92 -14.79
N SER A 96 -28.96 5.17 -13.54
CA SER A 96 -30.37 5.15 -13.14
C SER A 96 -31.20 6.22 -13.86
N SER A 97 -30.63 7.40 -14.11
CA SER A 97 -31.32 8.49 -14.82
C SER A 97 -31.48 8.27 -16.33
N ARG A 98 -30.77 7.31 -16.94
CA ARG A 98 -31.00 6.91 -18.35
C ARG A 98 -32.12 5.88 -18.52
N GLN A 99 -32.43 5.07 -17.50
CA GLN A 99 -33.49 4.07 -17.60
C GLN A 99 -34.91 4.65 -17.41
N HIS A 100 -35.03 5.89 -16.95
CA HIS A 100 -36.32 6.59 -16.81
C HIS A 100 -36.67 7.51 -18.00
N ILE A 101 -35.83 7.56 -19.05
CA ILE A 101 -36.05 8.42 -20.24
C ILE A 101 -36.25 7.57 -21.53
N MET A 102 -36.30 6.24 -21.42
CA MET A 102 -36.78 5.33 -22.47
C MET A 102 -38.10 4.70 -22.04
#